data_AF-A0A1T5HX71-F1
#
_entry.id   AF-A0A1T5HX71-F1
#
_cell.length_a   1.000
_cell.length_b   1.000
_cell.length_c   1.000
_cell.angle_alpha   90.00
_cell.angle_beta   90.00
_cell.angle_gamma   90.00
#
_symmetry.space_group_name_H-M   'P 1'
#
loop_
_entity.id
_entity.type
_entity.pdbx_description
1 polymer ?
#
loop_
_entity_poly.entity_id
_entity_poly.type
_entity_poly.pdbx_seq_one_letter_code
_entity_poly.pdbx_strand_id
1 'polypeptide(L)'
;MIFSSATLWFISIACVPLSVTFFLCSLKQKKIWWNMTTLAFVFIACGLIVVQQYEDYARFTDCIRKGFNYNAFSGECSVGVQDIK
;
A
#
# COMPACT_ATOMS: atom_id res chain seq x y z
N MET A 1 9.20 12.21 8.12
CA MET A 1 7.74 12.43 7.92
C MET A 1 7.09 11.06 7.88
N ILE A 2 6.24 10.76 8.86
CA ILE A 2 5.48 9.50 8.91
C ILE A 2 4.25 9.72 8.03
N PHE A 3 4.23 9.14 6.84
CA PHE A 3 3.06 9.17 5.98
C PHE A 3 2.00 8.24 6.59
N SER A 4 0.76 8.70 6.70
CA SER A 4 -0.34 7.87 7.20
C SER A 4 -0.59 6.69 6.27
N SER A 5 -0.90 5.52 6.82
CA SER A 5 -1.14 4.28 6.06
C SER A 5 -2.20 4.48 4.96
N ALA A 6 -3.20 5.33 5.20
CA ALA A 6 -4.20 5.71 4.19
C ALA A 6 -3.57 6.46 3.00
N THR A 7 -2.65 7.39 3.27
CA THR A 7 -1.99 8.22 2.24
C THR A 7 -1.10 7.36 1.33
N LEU A 8 -0.36 6.41 1.92
CA LEU A 8 0.45 5.45 1.17
C LEU A 8 -0.41 4.55 0.27
N TRP A 9 -1.62 4.21 0.70
CA TRP A 9 -2.56 3.37 -0.07
C TRP A 9 -3.08 4.11 -1.31
N PHE A 10 -3.45 5.39 -1.15
CA PHE A 10 -3.83 6.23 -2.28
C PHE A 10 -2.68 6.47 -3.26
N ILE A 11 -1.45 6.67 -2.75
CA ILE A 11 -0.25 6.81 -3.58
C ILE A 11 0.00 5.54 -4.40
N SER A 12 -0.17 4.36 -3.79
CA SER A 12 -0.03 3.07 -4.46
C SER A 12 -1.04 2.90 -5.59
N ILE A 13 -2.33 3.18 -5.33
CA ILE A 13 -3.38 3.11 -6.36
C ILE A 13 -3.13 4.09 -7.50
N ALA A 14 -2.68 5.31 -7.21
CA ALA A 14 -2.37 6.31 -8.21
C ALA A 14 -1.13 5.97 -9.05
N CYS A 15 -0.16 5.23 -8.50
CA CYS A 15 1.04 4.80 -9.23
C CYS A 15 0.73 3.82 -10.36
N VAL A 16 -0.33 3.01 -10.24
CA VAL A 16 -0.70 2.02 -11.26
C VAL A 16 -1.07 2.67 -12.61
N PRO A 17 -2.06 3.59 -12.71
CA PRO A 17 -2.39 4.26 -13.97
C PRO A 17 -1.25 5.16 -14.48
N LEU A 18 -0.44 5.74 -13.58
CA LEU A 18 0.76 6.48 -13.96
C LEU A 18 1.81 5.59 -14.63
N SER A 19 2.07 4.39 -14.10
CA SER A 19 2.99 3.44 -14.71
C SER A 19 2.54 2.99 -16.11
N VAL A 20 1.22 2.78 -16.30
CA VAL A 20 0.64 2.41 -17.59
C VAL A 20 0.75 3.53 -18.61
N THR A 21 0.47 4.78 -18.21
CA THR A 21 0.62 5.94 -19.12
C THR A 21 2.07 6.18 -19.51
N PHE A 22 3.02 6.06 -18.57
CA PHE A 22 4.45 6.12 -18.88
C PHE A 22 4.92 4.99 -19.79
N PHE A 23 4.44 3.77 -19.59
CA PHE A 23 4.74 2.64 -20.45
C PHE A 23 4.22 2.85 -21.89
N LEU A 24 2.97 3.29 -22.04
CA LEU A 24 2.39 3.61 -23.35
C LEU A 24 3.13 4.76 -24.06
N CYS A 25 3.52 5.79 -23.31
CA CYS A 25 4.35 6.89 -23.82
C CYS A 25 5.76 6.40 -24.23
N SER A 26 6.36 5.49 -23.47
CA SER A 26 7.66 4.89 -23.79
C SER A 26 7.62 4.10 -25.10
N LEU A 27 6.57 3.28 -25.29
CA LEU A 27 6.34 2.51 -26.51
C LEU A 27 6.21 3.43 -27.73
N LYS A 28 5.52 4.58 -27.58
CA LYS A 28 5.41 5.58 -28.65
C LYS A 28 6.73 6.27 -28.98
N GLN A 29 7.60 6.51 -28.00
CA GLN A 29 8.89 7.20 -28.23
C GLN A 29 10.06 6.26 -28.56
N LYS A 30 9.89 4.92 -28.51
CA LYS A 30 10.97 3.91 -28.68
C LYS A 30 12.23 4.19 -27.86
N LYS A 31 12.08 4.86 -26.72
CA LYS A 31 13.19 5.23 -25.83
C LYS A 31 13.25 4.25 -24.67
N ILE A 32 14.21 3.33 -24.75
CA ILE A 32 14.54 2.30 -23.73
C ILE A 32 14.69 2.90 -22.32
N TRP A 33 15.15 4.14 -22.22
CA TRP A 33 15.32 4.83 -20.94
C TRP A 33 14.02 4.98 -20.14
N TRP A 34 12.90 5.26 -20.80
CA TRP A 34 11.59 5.39 -20.14
C TRP A 34 11.07 4.04 -19.61
N ASN A 35 11.43 2.92 -20.25
CA ASN A 35 11.09 1.59 -19.74
C ASN A 35 11.85 1.28 -18.45
N MET A 36 13.15 1.64 -18.36
CA MET A 36 13.92 1.49 -17.13
C MET A 36 13.36 2.34 -15.99
N THR A 37 12.94 3.58 -16.28
CA THR A 37 12.26 4.44 -15.30
C THR A 37 10.93 3.84 -14.84
N THR A 38 10.12 3.33 -15.77
CA THR A 38 8.83 2.68 -15.44
C THR A 38 9.05 1.46 -14.55
N LEU A 39 10.04 0.63 -14.87
CA LEU A 39 10.41 -0.54 -14.06
C LEU A 39 10.81 -0.13 -12.63
N ALA A 40 11.64 0.91 -12.49
CA ALA A 40 12.03 1.43 -11.18
C ALA A 40 10.82 1.92 -10.36
N PHE A 41 9.86 2.62 -10.99
CA PHE A 41 8.62 3.03 -10.33
C PHE A 41 7.79 1.84 -9.86
N VAL A 42 7.68 0.78 -10.67
CA VAL A 42 6.97 -0.45 -10.29
C VAL A 42 7.64 -1.11 -9.09
N PHE A 43 8.97 -1.22 -9.06
CA PHE A 43 9.70 -1.77 -7.92
C PHE A 43 9.49 -0.96 -6.64
N ILE A 44 9.52 0.37 -6.72
CA ILE A 44 9.25 1.25 -5.58
C ILE A 44 7.80 1.08 -5.09
N ALA A 45 6.82 1.04 -6.00
CA ALA A 45 5.41 0.82 -5.65
C ALA A 45 5.21 -0.54 -4.96
N CYS A 46 5.78 -1.61 -5.51
CA CYS A 46 5.74 -2.94 -4.89
C CYS A 46 6.39 -2.93 -3.50
N GLY A 47 7.55 -2.28 -3.34
CA GLY A 47 8.21 -2.16 -2.05
C GLY A 47 7.35 -1.44 -1.01
N LEU A 48 6.71 -0.33 -1.40
CA LEU A 48 5.79 0.41 -0.54
C LEU A 48 4.57 -0.43 -0.11
N ILE A 49 3.99 -1.20 -1.03
CA ILE A 49 2.87 -2.11 -0.73
C ILE A 49 3.29 -3.15 0.31
N VAL A 50 4.48 -3.77 0.15
CA VAL A 50 4.99 -4.78 1.09
C VAL A 50 5.19 -4.18 2.48
N VAL A 51 5.76 -2.97 2.58
CA VAL A 51 5.94 -2.28 3.86
C VAL A 51 4.59 -1.99 4.52
N GLN A 52 3.62 -1.48 3.76
CA GLN A 52 2.27 -1.24 4.28
C GLN A 52 1.61 -2.51 4.80
N GLN A 53 1.69 -3.61 4.03
CA GLN A 53 1.13 -4.89 4.45
C GLN A 53 1.80 -5.42 5.72
N TYR A 54 3.11 -5.22 5.86
CA TYR A 54 3.84 -5.62 7.05
C TYR A 54 3.43 -4.79 8.28
N GLU A 55 3.28 -3.47 8.14
CA GLU A 55 2.80 -2.61 9.23
C GLU A 55 1.36 -2.95 9.64
N ASP A 56 0.47 -3.19 8.68
CA ASP A 56 -0.90 -3.61 8.97
C ASP A 56 -0.93 -4.99 9.64
N TYR A 57 -0.07 -5.93 9.23
CA TYR A 57 0.05 -7.23 9.88
C TYR A 57 0.59 -7.13 11.31
N ALA A 58 1.59 -6.27 11.54
CA ALA A 58 2.13 -6.02 12.88
C ALA A 58 1.07 -5.42 13.81
N ARG A 59 0.23 -4.49 13.33
CA ARG A 59 -0.88 -3.94 14.09
C ARG A 59 -1.99 -4.96 14.34
N PHE A 60 -2.35 -5.74 13.32
CA PHE A 60 -3.31 -6.83 13.46
C PHE A 60 -2.88 -7.81 14.56
N THR A 61 -1.63 -8.27 14.52
CA THR A 61 -1.12 -9.22 15.52
C THR A 61 -1.05 -8.62 16.93
N ASP A 62 -0.69 -7.34 17.08
CA ASP A 62 -0.71 -6.65 18.37
C ASP A 62 -2.14 -6.47 18.93
N CYS A 63 -3.11 -6.08 18.10
CA CYS A 63 -4.51 -5.97 18.50
C CYS A 63 -5.11 -7.33 18.91
N ILE A 64 -4.89 -8.39 18.12
CA ILE A 64 -5.37 -9.74 18.43
C ILE A 64 -4.73 -10.27 19.70
N ARG A 65 -3.42 -10.03 19.91
CA ARG A 65 -2.72 -10.40 21.15
C ARG A 65 -3.32 -9.73 22.39
N LYS A 66 -3.84 -8.53 22.24
CA LYS A 66 -4.52 -7.77 23.30
C LYS A 66 -6.01 -8.12 23.45
N GLY A 67 -6.53 -9.06 22.64
CA GLY A 67 -7.93 -9.50 22.66
C GLY A 67 -8.90 -8.58 21.91
N PHE A 68 -8.39 -7.63 21.13
CA PHE A 68 -9.19 -6.72 20.31
C PHE A 68 -9.33 -7.24 18.87
N ASN A 69 -10.46 -6.95 18.23
CA ASN A 69 -10.63 -7.21 16.80
C ASN A 69 -9.97 -6.09 15.99
N TYR A 70 -9.36 -6.44 14.86
CA TYR A 70 -8.72 -5.45 13.98
C TYR A 70 -9.32 -5.53 12.58
N ASN A 71 -9.78 -4.38 12.08
CA ASN A 71 -10.28 -4.26 10.72
C ASN A 71 -9.14 -3.84 9.79
N ALA A 72 -8.98 -4.54 8.66
CA ALA A 72 -7.86 -4.30 7.75
C ALA A 72 -7.83 -2.84 7.27
N PHE A 73 -6.64 -2.23 7.20
CA PHE A 73 -6.40 -0.84 6.80
C PHE A 73 -7.04 0.25 7.69
N SER A 74 -7.72 -0.11 8.79
CA SER A 74 -8.34 0.88 9.70
C SER A 74 -7.31 1.56 10.61
N GLY A 75 -6.19 0.89 10.90
CA GLY A 75 -5.21 1.38 11.86
C GLY A 75 -5.67 1.32 13.33
N GLU A 76 -6.92 0.94 13.60
CA GLU A 76 -7.52 0.97 14.93
C GLU A 76 -7.84 -0.44 15.45
N CYS A 77 -7.48 -0.71 16.72
CA CYS A 77 -7.96 -1.90 17.42
C CYS A 77 -9.40 -1.63 17.89
N SER A 78 -10.36 -2.38 17.37
CA SER A 78 -11.75 -2.31 17.83
C SER A 78 -11.97 -3.26 19.01
N VAL A 79 -12.59 -2.74 20.08
CA VAL A 79 -13.18 -3.59 21.13
C VAL A 79 -14.28 -4.37 20.46
N GLY A 80 -14.14 -5.70 20.40
CA GLY A 80 -15.21 -6.54 19.91
C GLY A 80 -16.46 -6.23 20.72
N VAL A 81 -17.43 -5.56 20.10
CA VAL A 81 -18.81 -5.50 20.61
C VAL A 81 -19.38 -6.90 20.39
N GLN A 82 -18.98 -7.83 21.24
CA GLN A 82 -19.57 -9.17 21.36
C GLN A 82 -19.91 -9.54 22.80
N ASP A 83 -20.14 -8.55 23.67
CA ASP A 83 -20.84 -8.76 24.94
C ASP A 83 -21.91 -7.68 25.14
N ILE A 84 -22.97 -7.77 24.32
CA ILE A 84 -24.32 -7.49 24.82
C ILE A 84 -24.94 -8.86 25.05
N LYS A 85 -24.85 -9.37 26.27
CA LYS A 85 -25.95 -10.06 26.92
C LYS A 85 -25.82 -10.05 28.44
#